data_AF-A0A4V1DHJ9-F1
#
_entry.id   AF-A0A4V1DHJ9-F1
#
_cell.length_a   1.000
_cell.length_b   1.000
_cell.length_c   1.000
_cell.angle_alpha   90.00
_cell.angle_beta   90.00
_cell.angle_gamma   90.00
#
_symmetry.space_group_name_H-M   'P 1'
#
loop_
_entity.id
_entity.type
_entity.pdbx_description
1 polymer ?
#
loop_
_entity_poly.entity_id
_entity_poly.type
_entity_poly.pdbx_seq_one_letter_code
_entity_poly.pdbx_strand_id
1 'polypeptide(L)'
;MGVSLTVADSKRAFHSAFSYVIAPIYRRLVDELLVELHLLSHQKGFRADGLFAVGLTQVFDSFSTGYRPEAQREPLFQALCSANGFDGAALRAQAEQARQQVGHHSLEEVKGWLSNQGQGAPELIASLLQGVQRDDFHYSRLVAVGLLSLLQSAQGADALDPQALRSAAHEIGESMGLIKDRVDKDLSLYAGNIEKMSQAVELMEETVAAERRRRERAAEGSAT
;
A
#
# COMPACT_ATOMS: atom_id res chain seq x y z
N MET A 1 5.30 25.26 -0.84
CA MET A 1 4.08 24.51 -1.21
C MET A 1 3.00 24.87 -0.21
N GLY A 2 1.81 25.30 -0.69
CA GLY A 2 0.70 25.67 0.20
C GLY A 2 0.11 24.43 0.87
N VAL A 3 -0.26 24.56 2.15
CA VAL A 3 -0.96 23.49 2.88
C VAL A 3 -2.33 23.29 2.24
N SER A 4 -2.63 22.07 1.78
CA SER A 4 -3.97 21.71 1.29
C SER A 4 -4.92 21.65 2.48
N LEU A 5 -5.75 22.69 2.66
CA LEU A 5 -6.63 22.83 3.84
C LEU A 5 -7.90 21.96 3.77
N THR A 6 -8.29 21.54 2.57
CA THR A 6 -9.48 20.69 2.35
C THR A 6 -9.16 19.53 1.41
N VAL A 7 -9.99 18.49 1.46
CA VAL A 7 -9.93 17.37 0.50
C VAL A 7 -10.00 17.88 -0.94
N ALA A 8 -10.78 18.93 -1.21
CA ALA A 8 -10.89 19.53 -2.53
C ALA A 8 -9.57 20.19 -2.97
N ASP A 9 -8.83 20.80 -2.04
CA ASP A 9 -7.52 21.37 -2.33
C ASP A 9 -6.48 20.28 -2.61
N SER A 10 -6.47 19.19 -1.84
CA SER A 10 -5.62 18.02 -2.11
C SER A 10 -5.94 17.40 -3.48
N LYS A 11 -7.22 17.26 -3.86
CA LYS A 11 -7.61 16.80 -5.20
C LYS A 11 -7.13 17.75 -6.30
N ARG A 12 -7.25 19.07 -6.09
CA ARG A 12 -6.77 20.07 -7.06
C ARG A 12 -5.24 20.03 -7.20
N ALA A 13 -4.52 19.92 -6.09
CA ALA A 13 -3.06 19.77 -6.07
C ALA A 13 -2.64 18.50 -6.82
N PHE A 14 -3.32 17.37 -6.57
CA PHE A 14 -3.08 16.11 -7.25
C PHE A 14 -3.23 16.24 -8.78
N HIS A 15 -4.35 16.79 -9.27
CA HIS A 15 -4.56 16.96 -10.71
C HIS A 15 -3.62 17.98 -11.35
N SER A 16 -3.07 18.91 -10.57
CA SER A 16 -2.03 19.84 -11.03
C SER A 16 -0.67 19.14 -11.16
N ALA A 17 -0.36 18.19 -10.26
CA ALA A 17 0.88 17.41 -10.27
C ALA A 17 0.85 16.20 -11.23
N PHE A 18 -0.34 15.64 -11.46
CA PHE A 18 -0.56 14.50 -12.35
C PHE A 18 -1.65 14.83 -13.37
N SER A 19 -1.23 15.33 -14.53
CA SER A 19 -2.12 15.81 -15.60
C SER A 19 -2.56 14.71 -16.58
N TYR A 20 -2.21 13.44 -16.33
CA TYR A 20 -2.57 12.34 -17.21
C TYR A 20 -3.99 11.81 -16.90
N VAL A 21 -4.61 11.22 -17.92
CA VAL A 21 -5.90 10.53 -17.74
C VAL A 21 -5.67 9.21 -17.01
N ILE A 22 -6.37 9.05 -15.89
CA ILE A 22 -6.36 7.80 -15.11
C ILE A 22 -7.47 6.89 -15.63
N ALA A 23 -7.10 5.66 -15.99
CA ALA A 23 -8.05 4.66 -16.45
C ALA A 23 -9.12 4.38 -15.36
N PRO A 24 -10.40 4.20 -15.74
CA PRO A 24 -11.49 4.07 -14.77
C PRO A 24 -11.28 3.00 -13.69
N ILE A 25 -10.64 1.88 -14.05
CA ILE A 25 -10.32 0.77 -13.14
C ILE A 25 -9.45 1.22 -11.94
N TYR A 26 -8.52 2.15 -12.14
CA TYR A 26 -7.64 2.67 -11.08
C TYR A 26 -8.17 3.94 -10.42
N ARG A 27 -9.15 4.63 -11.01
CA ARG A 27 -9.64 5.93 -10.50
C ARG A 27 -10.18 5.83 -9.09
N ARG A 28 -10.93 4.75 -8.79
CA ARG A 28 -11.48 4.53 -7.45
C ARG A 28 -10.38 4.44 -6.38
N LEU A 29 -9.32 3.68 -6.65
CA LEU A 29 -8.16 3.58 -5.76
C LEU A 29 -7.56 4.97 -5.49
N VAL A 30 -7.31 5.73 -6.55
CA VAL A 30 -6.69 7.06 -6.45
C VAL A 30 -7.56 8.01 -5.63
N ASP A 31 -8.87 8.04 -5.88
CA ASP A 31 -9.81 8.87 -5.11
C ASP A 31 -9.87 8.47 -3.63
N GLU A 32 -9.93 7.17 -3.33
CA GLU A 32 -9.95 6.67 -1.95
C GLU A 32 -8.65 6.99 -1.22
N LEU A 33 -7.48 6.75 -1.84
CA LEU A 33 -6.18 7.09 -1.25
C LEU A 33 -6.00 8.60 -1.08
N LEU A 34 -6.43 9.44 -2.03
CA LEU A 34 -6.35 10.90 -1.87
C LEU A 34 -7.13 11.38 -0.65
N VAL A 35 -8.35 10.88 -0.47
CA VAL A 35 -9.19 11.27 0.68
C VAL A 35 -8.60 10.74 1.98
N GLU A 36 -8.23 9.47 2.02
CA GLU A 36 -7.65 8.85 3.21
C GLU A 36 -6.36 9.55 3.65
N LEU A 37 -5.42 9.78 2.73
CA LEU A 37 -4.15 10.45 3.02
C LEU A 37 -4.38 11.89 3.50
N HIS A 38 -5.35 12.62 2.93
CA HIS A 38 -5.71 13.94 3.40
C HIS A 38 -6.24 13.92 4.84
N LEU A 39 -7.17 12.99 5.13
CA LEU A 39 -7.75 12.88 6.47
C LEU A 39 -6.70 12.48 7.51
N LEU A 40 -5.80 11.55 7.16
CA LEU A 40 -4.69 11.15 8.02
C LEU A 40 -3.72 12.30 8.28
N SER A 41 -3.33 13.08 7.27
CA SER A 41 -2.37 14.17 7.46
C SER A 41 -2.86 15.30 8.38
N HIS A 42 -4.17 15.42 8.59
CA HIS A 42 -4.79 16.38 9.50
C HIS A 42 -5.17 15.78 10.87
N GLN A 43 -4.97 14.48 11.05
CA GLN A 43 -5.39 13.79 12.25
C GLN A 43 -4.39 13.99 13.39
N LYS A 44 -4.88 14.45 14.55
CA LYS A 44 -4.04 14.56 15.75
C LYS A 44 -3.45 13.19 16.09
N GLY A 45 -2.14 13.15 16.28
CA GLY A 45 -1.42 11.95 16.69
C GLY A 45 -0.82 11.13 15.54
N PHE A 46 -1.35 11.29 14.33
CA PHE A 46 -0.83 10.65 13.14
C PHE A 46 0.60 11.12 12.82
N ARG A 47 1.45 10.17 12.42
CA ARG A 47 2.77 10.42 11.84
C ARG A 47 2.98 9.44 10.69
N ALA A 48 3.65 9.89 9.64
CA ALA A 48 4.13 9.01 8.57
C ALA A 48 5.36 8.23 9.05
N ASP A 49 5.13 7.18 9.84
CA ASP A 49 6.17 6.30 10.36
C ASP A 49 6.53 5.15 9.40
N GLY A 50 7.41 4.26 9.83
CA GLY A 50 7.90 3.16 8.98
C GLY A 50 6.82 2.17 8.57
N LEU A 51 5.91 1.82 9.49
CA LEU A 51 4.80 0.93 9.15
C LEU A 51 3.83 1.59 8.17
N PHE A 52 3.53 2.87 8.37
CA PHE A 52 2.75 3.64 7.41
C PHE A 52 3.42 3.68 6.04
N ALA A 53 4.73 3.95 5.97
CA ALA A 53 5.48 3.99 4.72
C ALA A 53 5.38 2.67 3.96
N VAL A 54 5.70 1.55 4.64
CA VAL A 54 5.62 0.19 4.06
C VAL A 54 4.19 -0.13 3.59
N GLY A 55 3.19 0.23 4.39
CA GLY A 55 1.79 -0.02 4.09
C GLY A 55 1.28 0.79 2.90
N LEU A 56 1.57 2.09 2.85
CA LEU A 56 1.16 2.94 1.75
C LEU A 56 1.80 2.51 0.43
N THR A 57 3.11 2.22 0.43
CA THR A 57 3.79 1.73 -0.78
C THR A 57 3.23 0.38 -1.22
N GLN A 58 2.97 -0.52 -0.27
CA GLN A 58 2.37 -1.82 -0.58
C GLN A 58 0.99 -1.66 -1.23
N VAL A 59 0.10 -0.91 -0.59
CA VAL A 59 -1.27 -0.70 -1.10
C VAL A 59 -1.20 -0.11 -2.49
N PHE A 60 -0.39 0.93 -2.69
CA PHE A 60 -0.26 1.54 -4.00
C PHE A 60 0.25 0.56 -5.06
N ASP A 61 1.35 -0.15 -4.80
CA ASP A 61 1.93 -1.07 -5.77
C ASP A 61 0.97 -2.20 -6.13
N SER A 62 0.32 -2.79 -5.12
CA SER A 62 -0.58 -3.92 -5.31
C SER A 62 -1.79 -3.53 -6.17
N PHE A 63 -2.43 -2.40 -5.87
CA PHE A 63 -3.62 -1.94 -6.61
C PHE A 63 -3.29 -1.24 -7.93
N SER A 64 -2.04 -0.83 -8.17
CA SER A 64 -1.59 -0.25 -9.45
C SER A 64 -0.91 -1.29 -10.37
N THR A 65 -0.97 -2.57 -10.00
CA THR A 65 -0.56 -3.68 -10.89
C THR A 65 -1.34 -3.61 -12.20
N GLY A 66 -0.63 -3.77 -13.31
CA GLY A 66 -1.21 -3.65 -14.66
C GLY A 66 -1.42 -2.21 -15.16
N TYR A 67 -1.09 -1.18 -14.38
CA TYR A 67 -1.26 0.22 -14.81
C TYR A 67 -0.51 0.48 -16.12
N ARG A 68 -1.16 1.19 -17.06
CA ARG A 68 -0.59 1.58 -18.36
C ARG A 68 -0.80 3.07 -18.66
N PRO A 69 0.22 3.77 -19.16
CA PRO A 69 1.60 3.30 -19.36
C PRO A 69 2.34 3.15 -18.01
N GLU A 70 3.20 2.13 -17.90
CA GLU A 70 3.90 1.80 -16.65
C GLU A 70 4.76 2.96 -16.12
N ALA A 71 5.36 3.74 -17.03
CA ALA A 71 6.17 4.91 -16.69
C ALA A 71 5.41 5.99 -15.90
N GLN A 72 4.07 5.98 -15.89
CA GLN A 72 3.25 6.91 -15.11
C GLN A 72 2.93 6.40 -13.70
N ARG A 73 3.25 5.14 -13.36
CA ARG A 73 2.92 4.55 -12.06
C ARG A 73 3.65 5.26 -10.92
N GLU A 74 4.94 5.49 -11.06
CA GLU A 74 5.70 6.21 -10.02
C GLU A 74 5.33 7.71 -9.95
N PRO A 75 5.20 8.46 -11.06
CA PRO A 75 4.63 9.81 -11.02
C PRO A 75 3.26 9.90 -10.34
N LEU A 76 2.38 8.90 -10.54
CA LEU A 76 1.09 8.83 -9.85
C LEU A 76 1.25 8.72 -8.34
N PHE A 77 2.16 7.86 -7.86
CA PHE A 77 2.48 7.72 -6.44
C PHE A 77 3.01 9.04 -5.84
N GLN A 78 3.95 9.67 -6.53
CA GLN A 78 4.56 10.93 -6.09
C GLN A 78 3.52 12.06 -6.02
N ALA A 79 2.60 12.13 -6.98
CA ALA A 79 1.50 13.10 -6.96
C ALA A 79 0.52 12.84 -5.81
N LEU A 80 0.17 11.57 -5.53
CA LEU A 80 -0.66 11.19 -4.38
C LEU A 80 -0.04 11.65 -3.05
N CYS A 81 1.26 11.42 -2.88
CA CYS A 81 1.99 11.78 -1.66
C CYS A 81 2.06 13.30 -1.51
N SER A 82 2.60 13.99 -2.52
CA SER A 82 2.84 15.44 -2.45
C SER A 82 1.56 16.26 -2.30
N ALA A 83 0.45 15.83 -2.94
CA ALA A 83 -0.86 16.49 -2.80
C ALA A 83 -1.44 16.45 -1.37
N ASN A 84 -0.94 15.54 -0.53
CA ASN A 84 -1.34 15.34 0.85
C ASN A 84 -0.25 15.73 1.87
N GLY A 85 0.83 16.37 1.41
CA GLY A 85 1.92 16.85 2.27
C GLY A 85 2.96 15.79 2.63
N PHE A 86 2.99 14.67 1.92
CA PHE A 86 4.00 13.62 2.11
C PHE A 86 5.10 13.71 1.06
N ASP A 87 6.31 13.30 1.45
CA ASP A 87 7.42 13.05 0.52
C ASP A 87 7.38 11.59 0.06
N GLY A 88 6.89 11.36 -1.17
CA GLY A 88 6.77 10.02 -1.71
C GLY A 88 8.11 9.31 -1.88
N ALA A 89 9.18 10.02 -2.26
CA ALA A 89 10.51 9.43 -2.40
C ALA A 89 11.07 8.97 -1.05
N ALA A 90 10.88 9.77 0.01
CA ALA A 90 11.26 9.38 1.36
C ALA A 90 10.49 8.15 1.85
N LEU A 91 9.18 8.09 1.61
CA LEU A 91 8.36 6.93 1.98
C LEU A 91 8.77 5.66 1.23
N ARG A 92 9.09 5.76 -0.07
CA ARG A 92 9.65 4.64 -0.85
C ARG A 92 10.96 4.13 -0.25
N ALA A 93 11.90 5.03 0.00
CA ALA A 93 13.21 4.67 0.55
C ALA A 93 13.08 4.01 1.93
N GLN A 94 12.23 4.56 2.80
CA GLN A 94 11.98 4.01 4.12
C GLN A 94 11.32 2.63 4.06
N ALA A 95 10.33 2.45 3.18
CA ALA A 95 9.68 1.15 2.98
C ALA A 95 10.66 0.09 2.48
N GLU A 96 11.51 0.44 1.50
CA GLU A 96 12.50 -0.48 0.95
C GLU A 96 13.55 -0.88 1.99
N GLN A 97 14.10 0.08 2.72
CA GLN A 97 15.06 -0.18 3.79
C GLN A 97 14.47 -1.10 4.87
N ALA A 98 13.20 -0.89 5.23
CA ALA A 98 12.52 -1.70 6.22
C ALA A 98 12.34 -3.15 5.75
N ARG A 99 11.88 -3.35 4.51
CA ARG A 99 11.70 -4.68 3.91
C ARG A 99 13.03 -5.41 3.75
N GLN A 100 14.06 -4.71 3.26
CA GLN A 100 15.40 -5.27 3.09
C GLN A 100 15.96 -5.76 4.42
N GLN A 101 15.84 -4.96 5.48
CA GLN A 101 16.32 -5.37 6.79
C GLN A 101 15.58 -6.57 7.36
N VAL A 102 14.26 -6.57 7.28
CA VAL A 102 13.46 -7.72 7.72
C VAL A 102 13.79 -8.98 6.92
N GLY A 103 14.10 -8.84 5.62
CA GLY A 103 14.52 -9.96 4.76
C GLY A 103 15.88 -10.57 5.08
N HIS A 104 16.66 -10.00 6.00
CA HIS A 104 17.88 -10.62 6.52
C HIS A 104 17.62 -11.59 7.68
N HIS A 105 16.37 -11.69 8.15
CA HIS A 105 16.00 -12.45 9.34
C HIS A 105 14.89 -13.44 9.07
N SER A 106 14.83 -14.50 9.88
CA SER A 106 13.77 -15.50 9.81
C SER A 106 12.43 -14.92 10.24
N LEU A 107 11.34 -15.48 9.71
CA LEU A 107 10.00 -15.11 10.14
C LEU A 107 9.82 -15.24 11.67
N GLU A 108 10.40 -16.25 12.30
CA GLU A 108 10.29 -16.45 13.75
C GLU A 108 10.95 -15.32 14.56
N GLU A 109 12.18 -14.93 14.19
CA GLU A 109 12.87 -13.78 14.82
C GLU A 109 12.05 -12.51 14.68
N VAL A 110 11.56 -12.24 13.47
CA VAL A 110 10.77 -11.05 13.15
C VAL A 110 9.46 -11.05 13.94
N LYS A 111 8.75 -12.19 13.99
CA LYS A 111 7.54 -12.33 14.83
C LYS A 111 7.86 -12.05 16.30
N GLY A 112 8.96 -12.58 16.82
CA GLY A 112 9.39 -12.37 18.20
C GLY A 112 9.64 -10.89 18.50
N TRP A 113 10.38 -10.19 17.65
CA TRP A 113 10.66 -8.77 17.81
C TRP A 113 9.42 -7.90 17.73
N LEU A 114 8.56 -8.13 16.74
CA LEU A 114 7.33 -7.37 16.59
C LEU A 114 6.40 -7.60 17.80
N SER A 115 6.31 -8.84 18.27
CA SER A 115 5.49 -9.20 19.45
C SER A 115 6.01 -8.58 20.74
N ASN A 116 7.33 -8.44 20.86
CA ASN A 116 7.99 -7.80 22.00
C ASN A 116 8.28 -6.32 21.76
N GLN A 117 7.51 -5.67 20.88
CA GLN A 117 7.55 -4.21 20.68
C GLN A 117 8.97 -3.69 20.33
N GLY A 118 9.75 -4.48 19.59
CA GLY A 118 11.09 -4.12 19.12
C GLY A 118 12.22 -4.37 20.12
N GLN A 119 11.92 -4.88 21.32
CA GLN A 119 12.96 -5.22 22.29
C GLN A 119 13.83 -6.37 21.76
N GLY A 120 15.16 -6.16 21.74
CA GLY A 120 16.13 -7.11 21.21
C GLY A 120 16.20 -7.17 19.68
N ALA A 121 15.43 -6.34 18.98
CA ALA A 121 15.50 -6.22 17.52
C ALA A 121 16.71 -5.37 17.10
N PRO A 122 17.23 -5.55 15.88
CA PRO A 122 18.10 -4.59 15.24
C PRO A 122 17.49 -3.17 15.28
N GLU A 123 18.32 -2.15 15.47
CA GLU A 123 17.89 -0.75 15.68
C GLU A 123 16.90 -0.27 14.61
N LEU A 124 17.17 -0.61 13.34
CA LEU A 124 16.29 -0.26 12.24
C LEU A 124 14.89 -0.87 12.39
N ILE A 125 14.78 -2.13 12.80
CA ILE A 125 13.49 -2.81 13.02
C ILE A 125 12.80 -2.24 14.26
N ALA A 126 13.54 -2.02 15.35
CA ALA A 126 13.00 -1.40 16.57
C ALA A 126 12.41 -0.01 16.27
N SER A 127 13.09 0.78 15.42
CA SER A 127 12.63 2.12 15.04
C SER A 127 11.29 2.13 14.28
N LEU A 128 10.98 1.07 13.52
CA LEU A 128 9.71 0.94 12.80
C LEU A 128 8.50 0.86 13.77
N LEU A 129 8.72 0.38 14.99
CA LEU A 129 7.68 0.10 15.97
C LEU A 129 7.48 1.23 16.99
N GLN A 130 8.44 2.16 17.10
CA GLN A 130 8.36 3.29 18.02
C GLN A 130 7.13 4.18 17.76
N GLY A 131 6.70 4.30 16.49
CA GLY A 131 5.53 5.10 16.12
C GLY A 131 4.24 4.62 16.77
N VAL A 132 4.06 3.28 16.83
CA VAL A 132 2.86 2.63 17.39
C VAL A 132 2.80 2.70 18.91
N GLN A 133 3.95 2.82 19.58
CA GLN A 133 4.05 2.87 21.04
C GLN A 133 3.73 4.24 21.65
N ARG A 134 3.46 5.26 20.82
CA ARG A 134 3.14 6.60 21.31
C ARG A 134 1.74 6.63 21.91
N ASP A 135 1.59 7.32 23.03
CA ASP A 135 0.28 7.53 23.69
C ASP A 135 -0.74 8.23 22.79
N ASP A 136 -0.25 9.05 21.85
CA ASP A 136 -1.07 9.75 20.85
C ASP A 136 -1.07 9.04 19.50
N PHE A 137 -0.69 7.77 19.41
CA PHE A 137 -0.69 7.03 18.16
C PHE A 137 -2.08 7.04 17.50
N HIS A 138 -2.11 7.33 16.20
CA HIS A 138 -3.32 7.23 15.39
C HIS A 138 -3.23 6.06 14.42
N TYR A 139 -4.04 5.05 14.66
CA TYR A 139 -4.14 3.88 13.79
C TYR A 139 -4.72 4.24 12.41
N SER A 140 -4.13 3.66 11.36
CA SER A 140 -4.70 3.61 10.01
C SER A 140 -4.64 2.18 9.47
N ARG A 141 -5.52 1.83 8.52
CA ARG A 141 -5.47 0.51 7.85
C ARG A 141 -4.12 0.28 7.16
N LEU A 142 -3.43 1.35 6.78
CA LEU A 142 -2.10 1.28 6.16
C LEU A 142 -1.06 0.72 7.13
N VAL A 143 -1.20 0.96 8.45
CA VAL A 143 -0.33 0.34 9.45
C VAL A 143 -0.51 -1.18 9.49
N ALA A 144 -1.76 -1.66 9.42
CA ALA A 144 -2.02 -3.11 9.37
C ALA A 144 -1.44 -3.75 8.11
N VAL A 145 -1.63 -3.13 6.94
CA VAL A 145 -1.01 -3.62 5.69
C VAL A 145 0.51 -3.57 5.79
N GLY A 146 1.08 -2.51 6.37
CA GLY A 146 2.52 -2.38 6.58
C GLY A 146 3.09 -3.51 7.44
N LEU A 147 2.40 -3.86 8.52
CA LEU A 147 2.77 -4.97 9.39
C LEU A 147 2.76 -6.31 8.64
N LEU A 148 1.69 -6.60 7.90
CA LEU A 148 1.60 -7.80 7.08
C LEU A 148 2.73 -7.85 6.03
N SER A 149 3.01 -6.73 5.38
CA SER A 149 4.06 -6.65 4.35
C SER A 149 5.47 -6.80 4.91
N LEU A 150 5.75 -6.32 6.12
CA LEU A 150 7.01 -6.61 6.79
C LEU A 150 7.15 -8.10 7.06
N LEU A 151 6.12 -8.76 7.62
CA LEU A 151 6.15 -10.20 7.85
C LEU A 151 6.38 -10.99 6.56
N GLN A 152 5.71 -10.59 5.47
CA GLN A 152 5.91 -11.17 4.14
C GLN A 152 7.33 -11.01 3.59
N SER A 153 8.09 -10.03 4.08
CA SER A 153 9.47 -9.79 3.65
C SER A 153 10.49 -10.65 4.38
N ALA A 154 10.12 -11.33 5.47
CA ALA A 154 11.02 -12.17 6.26
C ALA A 154 11.36 -13.49 5.56
N GLN A 155 12.51 -14.07 5.88
CA GLN A 155 12.93 -15.36 5.31
C GLN A 155 11.98 -16.48 5.73
N GLY A 156 11.55 -17.27 4.75
CA GLY A 156 10.61 -18.38 4.94
C GLY A 156 9.14 -17.96 5.03
N ALA A 157 8.82 -16.68 4.88
CA ALA A 157 7.42 -16.21 4.84
C ALA A 157 6.67 -16.73 3.61
N ASP A 158 7.35 -16.93 2.49
CA ASP A 158 6.82 -17.49 1.25
C ASP A 158 6.36 -18.95 1.38
N ALA A 159 6.88 -19.68 2.38
CA ALA A 159 6.45 -21.05 2.69
C ALA A 159 5.13 -21.11 3.49
N LEU A 160 4.68 -19.99 4.06
CA LEU A 160 3.42 -19.93 4.80
C LEU A 160 2.26 -19.65 3.86
N ASP A 161 1.11 -20.24 4.17
CA ASP A 161 -0.11 -19.85 3.48
C ASP A 161 -0.49 -18.38 3.84
N PRO A 162 -1.15 -17.65 2.92
CA PRO A 162 -1.52 -16.25 3.16
C PRO A 162 -2.42 -16.05 4.39
N GLN A 163 -3.23 -17.04 4.77
CA GLN A 163 -4.08 -16.95 5.95
C GLN A 163 -3.26 -17.05 7.24
N ALA A 164 -2.24 -17.91 7.29
CA ALA A 164 -1.33 -18.04 8.41
C ALA A 164 -0.51 -16.77 8.62
N LEU A 165 -0.02 -16.13 7.56
CA LEU A 165 0.65 -14.83 7.65
C LEU A 165 -0.29 -13.71 8.15
N ARG A 166 -1.55 -13.70 7.69
CA ARG A 166 -2.56 -12.75 8.22
C ARG A 166 -2.83 -13.00 9.70
N SER A 167 -2.98 -14.25 10.12
CA SER A 167 -3.16 -14.61 11.53
C SER A 167 -1.97 -14.15 12.38
N ALA A 168 -0.74 -14.32 11.89
CA ALA A 168 0.46 -13.82 12.56
C ALA A 168 0.47 -12.29 12.67
N ALA A 169 0.11 -11.56 11.61
CA ALA A 169 0.00 -10.10 11.64
C ALA A 169 -1.02 -9.63 12.67
N HIS A 170 -2.12 -10.36 12.80
CA HIS A 170 -3.19 -10.09 13.76
C HIS A 170 -2.76 -10.35 15.22
N GLU A 171 -2.11 -11.47 15.51
CA GLU A 171 -1.53 -11.77 16.84
C GLU A 171 -0.51 -10.70 17.26
N ILE A 172 0.34 -10.28 16.32
CA ILE A 172 1.33 -9.25 16.57
C ILE A 172 0.66 -7.89 16.80
N GLY A 173 -0.33 -7.52 15.98
CA GLY A 173 -1.08 -6.28 16.17
C GLY A 173 -1.67 -6.20 17.59
N GLU A 174 -2.25 -7.29 18.09
CA GLU A 174 -2.76 -7.38 19.46
C GLU A 174 -1.68 -7.16 20.52
N SER A 175 -0.50 -7.78 20.37
CA SER A 175 0.64 -7.58 21.29
C SER A 175 1.23 -6.15 21.28
N MET A 176 1.02 -5.42 20.18
CA MET A 176 1.37 -4.01 20.04
C MET A 176 0.28 -3.07 20.59
N GLY A 177 -0.80 -3.60 21.17
CA GLY A 177 -1.92 -2.82 21.71
C GLY A 177 -2.90 -2.34 20.64
N LEU A 178 -2.82 -2.85 19.40
CA LEU A 178 -3.80 -2.57 18.36
C LEU A 178 -5.10 -3.36 18.60
N ILE A 179 -6.22 -2.78 18.18
CA ILE A 179 -7.52 -3.46 18.28
C ILE A 179 -7.54 -4.62 17.28
N LYS A 180 -7.47 -5.83 17.82
CA LYS A 180 -7.51 -7.13 17.14
C LYS A 180 -8.52 -7.18 15.98
N ASP A 181 -9.80 -6.99 16.27
CA ASP A 181 -10.89 -7.04 15.28
C ASP A 181 -10.74 -6.00 14.16
N ARG A 182 -10.11 -4.86 14.45
CA ARG A 182 -9.88 -3.81 13.47
C ARG A 182 -8.79 -4.21 12.49
N VAL A 183 -7.69 -4.76 12.98
CA VAL A 183 -6.59 -5.27 12.15
C VAL A 183 -7.07 -6.39 11.24
N ASP A 184 -7.80 -7.38 11.79
CA ASP A 184 -8.33 -8.50 11.00
C ASP A 184 -9.27 -8.04 9.89
N LYS A 185 -10.21 -7.13 10.22
CA LYS A 185 -11.12 -6.53 9.24
C LYS A 185 -10.37 -5.80 8.14
N ASP A 186 -9.40 -4.95 8.49
CA ASP A 186 -8.67 -4.15 7.51
C ASP A 186 -7.80 -5.03 6.59
N LEU A 187 -7.16 -6.08 7.12
CA LEU A 187 -6.39 -7.05 6.32
C LEU A 187 -7.29 -7.92 5.43
N SER A 188 -8.47 -8.32 5.91
CA SER A 188 -9.47 -9.07 5.14
C SER A 188 -10.01 -8.24 3.97
N LEU A 189 -10.35 -6.97 4.22
CA LEU A 189 -10.78 -6.04 3.18
C LEU A 189 -9.67 -5.78 2.16
N TYR A 190 -8.43 -5.58 2.62
CA TYR A 190 -7.28 -5.40 1.75
C TYR A 190 -7.10 -6.59 0.80
N ALA A 191 -7.04 -7.82 1.33
CA ALA A 191 -6.86 -9.02 0.52
C ALA A 191 -8.00 -9.21 -0.49
N GLY A 192 -9.25 -9.08 -0.06
CA GLY A 192 -10.41 -9.26 -0.93
C GLY A 192 -10.51 -8.17 -2.01
N ASN A 193 -10.06 -6.95 -1.74
CA ASN A 193 -10.05 -5.88 -2.74
C ASN A 193 -8.91 -6.05 -3.76
N ILE A 194 -7.75 -6.57 -3.35
CA ILE A 194 -6.67 -6.93 -4.28
C ILE A 194 -7.10 -8.05 -5.22
N GLU A 195 -7.75 -9.09 -4.71
CA GLU A 195 -8.27 -10.19 -5.53
C GLU A 195 -9.25 -9.68 -6.59
N LYS A 196 -10.21 -8.84 -6.20
CA LYS A 196 -11.17 -8.21 -7.13
C LYS A 196 -10.48 -7.34 -8.18
N MET A 197 -9.45 -6.58 -7.78
CA MET A 197 -8.69 -5.77 -8.71
C MET A 197 -7.94 -6.64 -9.73
N SER A 198 -7.30 -7.72 -9.27
CA SER A 198 -6.61 -8.66 -10.15
C SER A 198 -7.54 -9.26 -11.20
N GLN A 199 -8.72 -9.74 -10.78
CA GLN A 199 -9.75 -10.27 -11.68
C GLN A 199 -10.24 -9.21 -12.69
N ALA A 200 -10.40 -7.97 -12.25
CA ALA A 200 -10.82 -6.88 -13.13
C ALA A 200 -9.75 -6.51 -14.16
N VAL A 201 -8.47 -6.54 -13.78
CA VAL A 201 -7.34 -6.31 -14.70
C VAL A 201 -7.26 -7.42 -15.74
N GLU A 202 -7.35 -8.68 -15.32
CA GLU A 202 -7.34 -9.84 -16.22
C GLU A 202 -8.47 -9.76 -17.26
N LEU A 203 -9.70 -9.51 -16.82
CA LEU A 203 -10.86 -9.35 -17.70
C LEU A 203 -10.68 -8.20 -18.70
N MET A 204 -10.08 -7.08 -18.27
CA MET A 204 -9.79 -5.94 -19.13
C MET A 204 -8.76 -6.30 -20.21
N GLU A 205 -7.69 -7.00 -19.83
CA GLU A 205 -6.65 -7.45 -20.76
C GLU A 205 -7.21 -8.44 -21.79
N GLU A 206 -8.03 -9.41 -21.36
CA GLU A 206 -8.72 -10.34 -22.26
C GLU A 206 -9.63 -9.61 -23.25
N THR A 207 -10.40 -8.63 -22.77
CA THR A 207 -11.32 -7.84 -23.60
C THR A 207 -10.55 -7.04 -24.66
N VAL A 208 -9.45 -6.39 -24.27
CA VAL A 208 -8.59 -5.64 -25.21
C VAL A 208 -7.97 -6.58 -26.25
N ALA A 209 -7.48 -7.75 -25.85
CA ALA A 209 -6.93 -8.74 -26.76
C ALA A 209 -7.98 -9.31 -27.73
N ALA A 210 -9.21 -9.53 -27.26
CA ALA A 210 -10.32 -9.97 -28.10
C ALA A 210 -10.70 -8.92 -29.15
N GLU A 211 -10.84 -7.65 -28.75
CA GLU A 211 -11.14 -6.54 -29.65
C GLU A 211 -10.02 -6.30 -30.68
N ARG A 212 -8.76 -6.42 -30.25
CA ARG A 212 -7.61 -6.34 -31.17
C ARG A 212 -7.66 -7.44 -32.24
N ARG A 213 -7.85 -8.70 -31.84
CA ARG A 213 -7.99 -9.83 -32.77
C ARG A 213 -9.17 -9.66 -33.72
N ARG A 214 -10.29 -9.10 -33.24
CA ARG A 214 -11.47 -8.82 -34.07
C ARG A 214 -11.16 -7.77 -35.14
N ARG A 215 -10.45 -6.70 -34.78
CA ARG A 215 -10.02 -5.65 -35.72
C ARG A 215 -9.03 -6.16 -36.75
N GLU A 216 -8.06 -6.98 -36.35
CA GLU A 216 -7.07 -7.59 -37.25
C GLU A 216 -7.78 -8.48 -38.30
N ARG A 217 -8.68 -9.38 -37.89
CA ARG A 217 -9.47 -10.21 -38.82
C ARG A 217 -10.36 -9.39 -39.76
N ALA A 218 -10.97 -8.31 -39.26
CA ALA A 218 -11.82 -7.44 -40.08
C ALA A 218 -11.00 -6.67 -41.13
N ALA A 219 -9.77 -6.26 -40.79
CA ALA A 219 -8.86 -5.62 -41.73
C ALA A 219 -8.39 -6.62 -42.81
N GLU A 220 -8.03 -7.84 -42.43
CA GLU A 220 -7.62 -8.91 -43.35
C GLU A 220 -8.74 -9.31 -44.32
N GLY A 221 -9.98 -9.44 -43.84
CA GLY A 221 -11.14 -9.78 -44.68
C GLY A 221 -11.64 -8.63 -45.58
N SER A 222 -11.16 -7.40 -45.37
CA SER A 222 -11.47 -6.24 -46.22
C SER A 222 -10.42 -5.96 -47.31
N ALA A 223 -9.29 -6.67 -47.27
CA ALA A 223 -8.17 -6.53 -48.21
C ALA A 223 -8.20 -7.57 -49.36
N THR A 224 -9.23 -8.42 -49.41
CA THR A 224 -9.56 -9.37 -50.49
C THR A 224 -10.83 -8.98 -51.19
#